data_AF-A0A951V4I8-F1
#
_entry.id   AF-A0A951V4I8-F1
#
_cell.length_a   1.000
_cell.length_b   1.000
_cell.length_c   1.000
_cell.angle_alpha   90.00
_cell.angle_beta   90.00
_cell.angle_gamma   90.00
#
_symmetry.space_group_name_H-M   'P 1'
#
loop_
_entity.id
_entity.type
_entity.pdbx_description
1 polymer ?
#
loop_
_entity_poly.entity_id
_entity_poly.type
_entity_poly.pdbx_seq_one_letter_code
_entity_poly.pdbx_strand_id
1 'polypeptide(L)'
;KTEGHITESWEREYKKKNFLRGVLSGISGMIRFGMLVTILVMGVIAWTRRHFNVWVFTLFLSAFILISFLSSGLMMNATFNQFPTSEPLSNLLLITVIGVFLVSLFNGFMYGISAGYLTWVPLPYERNESFFTLKGVGLGVAWAAVIALVKGDIFRQSPMVLAPGQLDSLLPLLSTVTGTVEEYFMLLVRLLAPMTIAFILWKKSKAGALILLFVSGFMFAGRLEPGWWALAGVVAGTIITLLYYYVLRYNILYIPIMVAVVMILDAVRYMIAAPAVLSLPDGFIRIILTVGLGTVTVWGMYSLSLIKRDT
;
A
#
# COMPACT_ATOMS: atom_id res chain seq x y z
N LYS A 1 -21.82 -9.05 -38.50
CA LYS A 1 -20.61 -9.45 -37.77
C LYS A 1 -19.43 -9.30 -38.72
N THR A 2 -18.74 -8.16 -38.68
CA THR A 2 -17.45 -8.02 -39.36
C THR A 2 -16.42 -8.75 -38.51
N GLU A 3 -16.05 -9.95 -38.92
CA GLU A 3 -14.87 -10.64 -38.40
C GLU A 3 -13.66 -9.80 -38.77
N GLY A 4 -13.23 -8.94 -37.85
CA GLY A 4 -12.00 -8.19 -38.01
C GLY A 4 -10.86 -9.19 -38.06
N HIS A 5 -10.27 -9.41 -39.24
CA HIS A 5 -9.06 -10.20 -39.36
C HIS A 5 -7.96 -9.56 -38.52
N ILE A 6 -7.68 -10.16 -37.38
CA ILE A 6 -6.50 -9.84 -36.59
C ILE A 6 -5.31 -10.26 -37.44
N THR A 7 -4.51 -9.27 -37.86
CA THR A 7 -3.30 -9.53 -38.64
C THR A 7 -2.26 -10.22 -37.76
N GLU A 8 -1.47 -11.13 -38.33
CA GLU A 8 -0.37 -11.79 -37.60
C GLU A 8 0.62 -10.76 -37.00
N SER A 9 0.81 -9.64 -37.70
CA SER A 9 1.61 -8.50 -37.20
C SER A 9 1.04 -7.91 -35.92
N TRP A 10 -0.29 -7.73 -35.83
CA TRP A 10 -0.94 -7.23 -34.62
C TRP A 10 -0.78 -8.22 -33.47
N GLU A 11 -0.96 -9.52 -33.73
CA GLU A 11 -0.84 -10.55 -32.68
C GLU A 11 0.59 -10.63 -32.12
N ARG A 12 1.60 -10.54 -33.00
CA ARG A 12 3.02 -10.48 -32.60
C ARG A 12 3.32 -9.25 -31.75
N GLU A 13 2.84 -8.07 -32.14
CA GLU A 13 3.03 -6.84 -31.37
C GLU A 13 2.31 -6.87 -30.02
N TYR A 14 1.07 -7.36 -30.01
CA TYR A 14 0.28 -7.49 -28.79
C TYR A 14 0.93 -8.46 -27.80
N LYS A 15 1.38 -9.63 -28.27
CA LYS A 15 2.14 -10.59 -27.45
C LYS A 15 3.43 -9.98 -26.91
N LYS A 16 4.19 -9.25 -27.74
CA LYS A 16 5.42 -8.56 -27.32
C LYS A 16 5.16 -7.51 -26.25
N LYS A 17 4.14 -6.66 -26.43
CA LYS A 17 3.75 -5.63 -25.45
C LYS A 17 3.30 -6.25 -24.13
N ASN A 18 2.49 -7.30 -24.17
CA ASN A 18 2.02 -8.00 -22.98
C ASN A 18 3.15 -8.71 -22.24
N PHE A 19 4.07 -9.36 -22.97
CA PHE A 19 5.25 -9.97 -22.37
C PHE A 19 6.12 -8.94 -21.65
N LEU A 20 6.45 -7.82 -22.31
CA LEU A 20 7.21 -6.72 -21.71
C LEU A 20 6.51 -6.15 -20.48
N ARG A 21 5.19 -5.93 -20.56
CA ARG A 21 4.40 -5.46 -19.40
C ARG A 21 4.46 -6.44 -18.24
N GLY A 22 4.37 -7.74 -18.51
CA GLY A 22 4.53 -8.80 -17.50
C GLY A 22 5.90 -8.76 -16.83
N VAL A 23 6.97 -8.64 -17.61
CA VAL A 23 8.35 -8.53 -17.10
C VAL A 23 8.53 -7.28 -16.23
N LEU A 24 8.08 -6.12 -16.71
CA LEU A 24 8.19 -4.84 -15.97
C LEU A 24 7.34 -4.83 -14.70
N SER A 25 6.13 -5.41 -14.73
CA SER A 25 5.32 -5.65 -13.55
C SER A 25 6.03 -6.58 -12.56
N GLY A 26 6.71 -7.61 -13.06
CA GLY A 26 7.53 -8.53 -12.28
C GLY A 26 8.68 -7.82 -11.58
N ILE A 27 9.41 -6.95 -12.28
CA ILE A 27 10.49 -6.13 -11.71
C ILE A 27 9.94 -5.20 -10.61
N SER A 28 8.88 -4.45 -10.89
CA SER A 28 8.24 -3.58 -9.88
C SER A 28 7.76 -4.37 -8.66
N GLY A 29 7.20 -5.56 -8.88
CA GLY A 29 6.80 -6.50 -7.82
C GLY A 29 7.98 -7.01 -7.01
N MET A 30 9.09 -7.35 -7.66
CA MET A 30 10.31 -7.81 -7.02
C MET A 30 10.98 -6.72 -6.18
N ILE A 31 10.99 -5.47 -6.66
CA ILE A 31 11.46 -4.31 -5.86
C ILE A 31 10.58 -4.14 -4.62
N ARG A 32 9.25 -4.16 -4.80
CA ARG A 32 8.30 -4.02 -3.70
C ARG A 32 8.48 -5.13 -2.65
N PHE A 33 8.56 -6.37 -3.11
CA PHE A 33 8.75 -7.54 -2.25
C PHE A 33 10.12 -7.52 -1.57
N GLY A 34 11.18 -7.19 -2.30
CA GLY A 34 12.53 -7.05 -1.76
C GLY A 34 12.62 -6.02 -0.64
N MET A 35 11.94 -4.88 -0.76
CA MET A 35 11.86 -3.88 0.31
C MET A 35 11.13 -4.41 1.56
N LEU A 36 10.03 -5.13 1.37
CA LEU A 36 9.28 -5.76 2.47
C LEU A 36 10.11 -6.85 3.17
N VAL A 37 10.80 -7.70 2.41
CA VAL A 37 11.70 -8.72 2.98
C VAL A 37 12.85 -8.04 3.74
N THR A 38 13.40 -6.96 3.20
CA THR A 38 14.51 -6.22 3.82
C THR A 38 14.11 -5.62 5.17
N ILE A 39 12.94 -4.98 5.26
CA ILE A 39 12.43 -4.44 6.54
C ILE A 39 12.06 -5.57 7.51
N LEU A 40 11.54 -6.69 7.02
CA LEU A 40 11.18 -7.84 7.84
C LEU A 40 12.42 -8.50 8.45
N VAL A 41 13.46 -8.75 7.65
CA VAL A 41 14.74 -9.29 8.14
C VAL A 41 15.35 -8.36 9.18
N MET A 42 15.33 -7.04 8.94
CA MET A 42 15.77 -6.07 9.94
C MET A 42 14.94 -6.12 11.22
N GLY A 43 13.62 -6.24 11.09
CA GLY A 43 12.72 -6.38 12.24
C GLY A 43 12.98 -7.64 13.06
N VAL A 44 13.20 -8.79 12.40
CA VAL A 44 13.57 -10.05 13.08
C VAL A 44 14.92 -9.92 13.79
N ILE A 45 15.94 -9.34 13.14
CA ILE A 45 17.25 -9.09 13.77
C ILE A 45 17.11 -8.14 14.97
N ALA A 46 16.27 -7.13 14.86
CA ALA A 46 16.02 -6.19 15.95
C ALA A 46 15.28 -6.86 17.11
N TRP A 47 14.33 -7.75 16.82
CA TRP A 47 13.62 -8.55 17.82
C TRP A 47 14.57 -9.47 18.58
N THR A 48 15.46 -10.21 17.90
CA THR A 48 16.44 -11.07 18.59
C THR A 48 17.41 -10.29 19.46
N ARG A 49 17.69 -9.03 19.12
CA ARG A 49 18.55 -8.11 19.92
C ARG A 49 17.81 -7.31 20.98
N ARG A 50 16.52 -7.59 21.24
CA ARG A 50 15.65 -6.83 22.18
C ARG A 50 15.49 -5.33 21.82
N HIS A 51 15.75 -4.97 20.58
CA HIS A 51 15.60 -3.63 20.01
C HIS A 51 14.28 -3.51 19.24
N PHE A 52 13.18 -3.86 19.90
CA PHE A 52 11.90 -4.07 19.23
C PHE A 52 10.73 -3.81 20.18
N ASN A 53 9.69 -3.14 19.68
CA ASN A 53 8.49 -2.87 20.49
C ASN A 53 7.50 -4.03 20.39
N VAL A 54 7.55 -4.93 21.38
CA VAL A 54 6.71 -6.13 21.44
C VAL A 54 5.22 -5.78 21.54
N TRP A 55 4.87 -4.70 22.26
CA TRP A 55 3.47 -4.30 22.44
C TRP A 55 2.83 -3.81 21.12
N VAL A 56 3.55 -3.00 20.35
CA VAL A 56 3.08 -2.57 19.01
C VAL A 56 2.99 -3.77 18.07
N PHE A 57 3.97 -4.68 18.13
CA PHE A 57 3.95 -5.90 17.33
C PHE A 57 2.73 -6.77 17.60
N THR A 58 2.42 -7.09 18.86
CA THR A 58 1.28 -7.94 19.20
C THR A 58 -0.05 -7.27 18.86
N LEU A 59 -0.14 -5.94 19.04
CA LEU A 59 -1.32 -5.17 18.63
C LEU A 59 -1.54 -5.26 17.12
N PHE A 60 -0.51 -4.99 16.31
CA PHE A 60 -0.64 -5.06 14.86
C PHE A 60 -0.86 -6.49 14.36
N LEU A 61 -0.16 -7.48 14.93
CA LEU A 61 -0.34 -8.90 14.60
C LEU A 61 -1.79 -9.34 14.82
N SER A 62 -2.33 -9.10 16.01
CA SER A 62 -3.70 -9.49 16.36
C SER A 62 -4.74 -8.73 15.54
N ALA A 63 -4.57 -7.41 15.37
CA ALA A 63 -5.48 -6.60 14.57
C ALA A 63 -5.54 -7.05 13.10
N PHE A 64 -4.39 -7.31 12.47
CA PHE A 64 -4.35 -7.74 11.07
C PHE A 64 -4.88 -9.15 10.87
N ILE A 65 -4.62 -10.07 11.81
CA ILE A 65 -5.22 -11.40 11.78
C ILE A 65 -6.74 -11.28 11.83
N LEU A 66 -7.28 -10.53 12.79
CA LEU A 66 -8.73 -10.32 12.94
C LEU A 66 -9.36 -9.66 11.71
N ILE A 67 -8.74 -8.61 11.18
CA ILE A 67 -9.21 -7.92 9.96
C ILE A 67 -9.18 -8.86 8.75
N SER A 68 -8.12 -9.66 8.60
CA SER A 68 -7.99 -10.59 7.46
C SER A 68 -9.03 -11.71 7.54
N PHE A 69 -9.30 -12.25 8.74
CA PHE A 69 -10.38 -13.22 8.95
C PHE A 69 -11.75 -12.62 8.65
N LEU A 70 -12.03 -11.43 9.16
CA LEU A 70 -13.30 -10.74 8.94
C LEU A 70 -13.49 -10.43 7.45
N SER A 71 -12.48 -9.87 6.79
CA SER A 71 -12.48 -9.58 5.36
C SER A 71 -12.75 -10.84 4.53
N SER A 72 -12.07 -11.94 4.83
CA SER A 72 -12.26 -13.22 4.14
C SER A 72 -13.66 -13.79 4.36
N GLY A 73 -14.20 -13.70 5.58
CA GLY A 73 -15.57 -14.09 5.88
C GLY A 73 -16.61 -13.27 5.12
N LEU A 74 -16.37 -11.97 4.94
CA LEU A 74 -17.26 -11.09 4.18
C LEU A 74 -17.21 -11.33 2.68
N MET A 75 -16.07 -11.76 2.16
CA MET A 75 -15.87 -12.13 0.75
C MET A 75 -16.34 -13.54 0.42
N MET A 76 -16.89 -14.28 1.39
CA MET A 76 -17.20 -15.70 1.23
C MET A 76 -18.18 -15.98 0.08
N ASN A 77 -19.19 -15.13 -0.13
CA ASN A 77 -20.11 -15.23 -1.29
C ASN A 77 -19.38 -15.14 -2.64
N ALA A 78 -18.45 -14.21 -2.77
CA ALA A 78 -17.66 -14.06 -3.99
C ALA A 78 -16.79 -15.29 -4.24
N THR A 79 -16.25 -15.88 -3.17
CA THR A 79 -15.50 -17.15 -3.25
C THR A 79 -16.41 -18.30 -3.67
N PHE A 80 -17.62 -18.41 -3.09
CA PHE A 80 -18.62 -19.42 -3.44
C PHE A 80 -19.05 -19.34 -4.91
N ASN A 81 -19.16 -18.14 -5.48
CA ASN A 81 -19.57 -17.95 -6.87
C ASN A 81 -18.49 -18.35 -7.89
N GLN A 82 -17.23 -18.45 -7.47
CA GLN A 82 -16.11 -18.88 -8.33
C GLN A 82 -15.88 -20.40 -8.30
N PHE A 83 -16.79 -21.14 -7.68
CA PHE A 83 -16.61 -22.56 -7.45
C PHE A 83 -16.69 -23.40 -8.73
N PRO A 84 -15.65 -24.18 -9.04
CA PRO A 84 -15.73 -25.19 -10.07
C PRO A 84 -16.63 -26.31 -9.55
N THR A 85 -17.73 -26.58 -10.26
CA THR A 85 -18.70 -27.64 -9.90
C THR A 85 -18.11 -29.06 -10.00
N SER A 86 -16.83 -29.18 -10.39
CA SER A 86 -16.11 -30.44 -10.58
C SER A 86 -15.42 -30.97 -9.32
N GLU A 87 -15.27 -30.17 -8.25
CA GLU A 87 -14.57 -30.58 -7.02
C GLU A 87 -15.50 -30.77 -5.82
N PRO A 88 -15.21 -31.72 -4.90
CA PRO A 88 -15.97 -31.87 -3.66
C PRO A 88 -15.89 -30.61 -2.79
N LEU A 89 -17.06 -30.07 -2.42
CA LEU A 89 -17.20 -28.86 -1.61
C LEU A 89 -16.39 -28.91 -0.30
N SER A 90 -16.28 -30.08 0.33
CA SER A 90 -15.53 -30.27 1.58
C SER A 90 -14.04 -30.00 1.42
N ASN A 91 -13.43 -30.43 0.31
CA ASN A 91 -12.00 -30.25 0.07
C ASN A 91 -11.69 -28.77 -0.18
N LEU A 92 -12.54 -28.11 -0.96
CA LEU A 92 -12.39 -26.69 -1.27
C LEU A 92 -12.61 -25.80 -0.04
N LEU A 93 -13.61 -26.11 0.81
CA LEU A 93 -13.80 -25.42 2.09
C LEU A 93 -12.57 -25.55 2.98
N LEU A 94 -12.02 -26.76 3.09
CA LEU A 94 -10.80 -27.00 3.87
C LEU A 94 -9.62 -26.20 3.31
N ILE A 95 -9.40 -26.21 1.99
CA ILE A 95 -8.35 -25.42 1.32
C ILE A 95 -8.57 -23.92 1.57
N THR A 96 -9.81 -23.44 1.47
CA THR A 96 -10.14 -22.02 1.68
C THR A 96 -9.88 -21.60 3.11
N VAL A 97 -10.32 -22.39 4.11
CA VAL A 97 -10.09 -22.09 5.53
C VAL A 97 -8.60 -22.10 5.86
N ILE A 98 -7.86 -23.11 5.39
CA ILE A 98 -6.40 -23.18 5.59
C ILE A 98 -5.71 -22.01 4.89
N GLY A 99 -6.11 -21.69 3.66
CA GLY A 99 -5.57 -20.57 2.89
C GLY A 99 -5.80 -19.23 3.59
N VAL A 100 -7.03 -18.96 4.03
CA VAL A 100 -7.38 -17.76 4.81
C VAL A 100 -6.56 -17.69 6.10
N PHE A 101 -6.45 -18.80 6.83
CA PHE A 101 -5.68 -18.86 8.08
C PHE A 101 -4.19 -18.55 7.84
N LEU A 102 -3.56 -19.19 6.85
CA LEU A 102 -2.15 -18.98 6.51
C LEU A 102 -1.88 -17.56 5.99
N VAL A 103 -2.74 -17.04 5.10
CA VAL A 103 -2.60 -15.68 4.57
C VAL A 103 -2.78 -14.64 5.67
N SER A 104 -3.77 -14.82 6.56
CA SER A 104 -4.02 -13.92 7.68
C SER A 104 -2.84 -13.89 8.65
N LEU A 105 -2.27 -15.06 8.98
CA LEU A 105 -1.06 -15.16 9.79
C LEU A 105 0.12 -14.47 9.10
N PHE A 106 0.35 -14.77 7.83
CA PHE A 106 1.46 -14.20 7.07
C PHE A 106 1.38 -12.67 6.99
N ASN A 107 0.20 -12.12 6.66
CA ASN A 107 -0.04 -10.67 6.66
C ASN A 107 0.16 -10.07 8.05
N GLY A 108 -0.39 -10.71 9.08
CA GLY A 108 -0.23 -10.29 10.47
C GLY A 108 1.24 -10.20 10.89
N PHE A 109 2.05 -11.23 10.59
CA PHE A 109 3.48 -11.21 10.88
C PHE A 109 4.21 -10.16 10.03
N MET A 110 3.90 -10.05 8.73
CA MET A 110 4.57 -9.12 7.83
C MET A 110 4.38 -7.67 8.29
N TYR A 111 3.15 -7.26 8.58
CA TYR A 111 2.85 -5.89 9.02
C TYR A 111 3.17 -5.68 10.50
N GLY A 112 2.96 -6.69 11.35
CA GLY A 112 3.30 -6.64 12.78
C GLY A 112 4.80 -6.45 13.01
N ILE A 113 5.65 -7.27 12.37
CA ILE A 113 7.11 -7.15 12.49
C ILE A 113 7.57 -5.80 11.97
N SER A 114 7.04 -5.37 10.82
CA SER A 114 7.36 -4.07 10.24
C SER A 114 7.00 -2.93 11.21
N ALA A 115 5.79 -2.92 11.77
CA ALA A 115 5.35 -1.89 12.72
C ALA A 115 6.18 -1.89 14.01
N GLY A 116 6.42 -3.07 14.60
CA GLY A 116 7.24 -3.20 15.81
C GLY A 116 8.69 -2.74 15.61
N TYR A 117 9.24 -2.92 14.41
CA TYR A 117 10.58 -2.42 14.05
C TYR A 117 10.59 -0.92 13.76
N LEU A 118 9.65 -0.44 12.94
CA LEU A 118 9.54 0.98 12.55
C LEU A 118 9.39 1.88 13.78
N THR A 119 8.64 1.42 14.78
CA THR A 119 8.48 2.14 16.05
C THR A 119 9.73 2.14 16.91
N TRP A 120 10.68 1.21 16.72
CA TRP A 120 11.97 1.22 17.42
C TRP A 120 12.99 2.19 16.80
N VAL A 121 12.98 2.39 15.48
CA VAL A 121 13.94 3.29 14.82
C VAL A 121 13.72 4.74 15.30
N PRO A 122 14.78 5.46 15.74
CA PRO A 122 14.68 6.84 16.20
C PRO A 122 14.58 7.79 15.00
N LEU A 123 13.45 7.73 14.31
CA LEU A 123 13.13 8.66 13.23
C LEU A 123 12.91 10.07 13.79
N PRO A 124 13.16 11.12 13.02
CA PRO A 124 13.02 12.50 13.49
C PRO A 124 11.56 12.96 13.47
N TYR A 125 11.17 13.70 14.51
CA TYR A 125 9.81 14.12 14.82
C TYR A 125 9.79 15.57 15.32
N GLU A 126 9.08 16.45 14.62
CA GLU A 126 8.83 17.83 15.06
C GLU A 126 7.32 18.11 15.10
N ARG A 127 6.77 18.31 16.31
CA ARG A 127 5.32 18.50 16.50
C ARG A 127 4.88 19.96 16.35
N ASN A 128 5.70 20.91 16.82
CA ASN A 128 5.34 22.33 16.87
C ASN A 128 5.75 23.09 15.60
N GLU A 129 5.76 22.42 14.45
CA GLU A 129 5.96 23.10 13.19
C GLU A 129 4.70 23.87 12.82
N SER A 130 4.84 25.17 12.53
CA SER A 130 3.72 25.97 12.02
C SER A 130 3.19 25.36 10.73
N PHE A 131 1.87 25.28 10.60
CA PHE A 131 1.18 24.72 9.43
C PHE A 131 1.50 23.25 9.11
N PHE A 132 1.89 22.43 10.11
CA PHE A 132 2.19 21.00 9.94
C PHE A 132 1.12 20.27 9.11
N THR A 133 -0.16 20.37 9.47
CA THR A 133 -1.24 19.71 8.72
C THR A 133 -1.32 20.18 7.27
N LEU A 134 -1.20 21.50 7.02
CA LEU A 134 -1.28 22.06 5.68
C LEU A 134 -0.10 21.62 4.80
N LYS A 135 1.12 21.58 5.36
CA LYS A 135 2.30 21.05 4.67
C LYS A 135 2.14 19.57 4.36
N GLY A 136 1.69 18.78 5.34
CA GLY A 136 1.41 17.35 5.15
C GLY A 136 0.37 17.09 4.06
N VAL A 137 -0.70 17.89 4.04
CA VAL A 137 -1.71 17.84 2.98
C VAL A 137 -1.13 18.20 1.63
N GLY A 138 -0.35 19.28 1.52
CA GLY A 138 0.30 19.68 0.27
C GLY A 138 1.24 18.61 -0.29
N LEU A 139 2.06 17.99 0.57
CA LEU A 139 2.92 16.87 0.18
C LEU A 139 2.10 15.64 -0.23
N GLY A 140 0.99 15.38 0.47
CA GLY A 140 0.05 14.31 0.16
C GLY A 140 -0.59 14.48 -1.22
N VAL A 141 -1.04 15.69 -1.55
CA VAL A 141 -1.60 16.01 -2.87
C VAL A 141 -0.55 15.84 -3.96
N ALA A 142 0.66 16.38 -3.76
CA ALA A 142 1.75 16.21 -4.71
C ALA A 142 2.08 14.73 -4.93
N TRP A 143 2.14 13.94 -3.86
CA TRP A 143 2.38 12.51 -3.95
C TRP A 143 1.22 11.73 -4.60
N ALA A 144 -0.03 12.13 -4.35
CA ALA A 144 -1.19 11.56 -5.02
C ALA A 144 -1.15 11.81 -6.54
N ALA A 145 -0.71 12.99 -6.97
CA ALA A 145 -0.52 13.31 -8.39
C ALA A 145 0.53 12.38 -9.04
N VAL A 146 1.63 12.11 -8.33
CA VAL A 146 2.64 11.14 -8.78
C VAL A 146 2.06 9.74 -8.88
N ILE A 147 1.34 9.28 -7.86
CA ILE A 147 0.70 7.96 -7.88
C ILE A 147 -0.30 7.86 -9.04
N ALA A 148 -1.09 8.90 -9.30
CA ALA A 148 -2.05 8.93 -10.40
C ALA A 148 -1.34 8.81 -11.77
N LEU A 149 -0.22 9.52 -11.95
CA LEU A 149 0.62 9.42 -13.15
C LEU A 149 1.20 8.01 -13.30
N VAL A 150 1.69 7.44 -12.21
CA VAL A 150 2.38 6.15 -12.18
C VAL A 150 1.42 4.96 -12.32
N LYS A 151 0.17 5.10 -11.86
CA LYS A 151 -0.89 4.13 -12.12
C LYS A 151 -1.42 4.21 -13.57
N GLY A 152 -1.09 5.28 -14.30
CA GLY A 152 -1.60 5.55 -15.64
C GLY A 152 -3.04 6.02 -15.66
N ASP A 153 -3.56 6.46 -14.52
CA ASP A 153 -4.95 6.85 -14.37
C ASP A 153 -5.29 8.11 -15.16
N ILE A 154 -4.29 8.99 -15.37
CA ILE A 154 -4.40 10.21 -16.16
C ILE A 154 -4.55 9.90 -17.67
N PHE A 155 -4.04 8.76 -18.12
CA PHE A 155 -4.04 8.36 -19.54
C PHE A 155 -5.19 7.40 -19.89
N ARG A 156 -6.08 7.12 -18.94
CA ARG A 156 -7.12 6.12 -19.11
C ARG A 156 -8.29 6.71 -19.91
N GLN A 157 -8.40 6.28 -21.17
CA GLN A 157 -9.50 6.68 -22.06
C GLN A 157 -10.75 5.80 -21.91
N SER A 158 -10.64 4.68 -21.20
CA SER A 158 -11.77 3.79 -20.94
C SER A 158 -12.51 4.13 -19.65
N PRO A 159 -13.85 3.95 -19.63
CA PRO A 159 -14.63 4.16 -18.42
C PRO A 159 -14.11 3.26 -17.29
N MET A 160 -14.16 3.77 -16.07
CA MET A 160 -13.71 3.03 -14.90
C MET A 160 -14.63 1.83 -14.69
N VAL A 161 -14.12 0.62 -14.95
CA VAL A 161 -14.85 -0.62 -14.67
C VAL A 161 -14.78 -0.88 -13.16
N LEU A 162 -15.93 -0.86 -12.50
CA LEU A 162 -16.07 -1.21 -11.09
C LEU A 162 -15.57 -2.64 -10.86
N ALA A 163 -14.82 -2.85 -9.77
CA ALA A 163 -14.48 -4.19 -9.32
C ALA A 163 -15.75 -4.84 -8.74
N PRO A 164 -16.35 -5.87 -9.38
CA PRO A 164 -17.63 -6.42 -8.96
C PRO A 164 -17.60 -7.03 -7.55
N GLY A 165 -16.42 -7.51 -7.13
CA GLY A 165 -16.26 -8.30 -5.92
C GLY A 165 -16.64 -7.61 -4.60
N GLN A 166 -16.61 -6.28 -4.52
CA GLN A 166 -17.03 -5.56 -3.31
C GLN A 166 -18.56 -5.48 -3.19
N LEU A 167 -19.26 -5.40 -4.33
CA LEU A 167 -20.72 -5.44 -4.39
C LEU A 167 -21.26 -6.85 -4.10
N ASP A 168 -20.48 -7.89 -4.43
CA ASP A 168 -20.82 -9.30 -4.18
C ASP A 168 -20.52 -9.77 -2.74
N SER A 169 -20.03 -8.89 -1.87
CA SER A 169 -19.75 -9.24 -0.48
C SER A 169 -21.03 -9.33 0.36
N LEU A 170 -20.99 -10.15 1.43
CA LEU A 170 -22.15 -10.36 2.33
C LEU A 170 -22.65 -9.05 2.94
N LEU A 171 -21.74 -8.16 3.31
CA LEU A 171 -22.02 -6.82 3.84
C LEU A 171 -21.06 -5.82 3.17
N PRO A 172 -21.46 -5.20 2.04
CA PRO A 172 -20.61 -4.29 1.27
C PRO A 172 -20.00 -3.15 2.08
N LEU A 173 -20.75 -2.54 3.00
CA LEU A 173 -20.22 -1.46 3.82
C LEU A 173 -19.18 -1.93 4.84
N LEU A 174 -19.32 -3.16 5.37
CA LEU A 174 -18.35 -3.69 6.33
C LEU A 174 -17.07 -4.16 5.64
N SER A 175 -17.18 -4.71 4.42
CA SER A 175 -16.01 -5.09 3.62
C SER A 175 -15.19 -3.88 3.20
N THR A 176 -15.84 -2.73 2.96
CA THR A 176 -15.18 -1.43 2.80
C THR A 176 -14.37 -1.04 4.03
N VAL A 177 -14.94 -1.17 5.23
CA VAL A 177 -14.25 -0.82 6.47
C VAL A 177 -12.99 -1.63 6.61
N THR A 178 -13.07 -2.97 6.50
CA THR A 178 -11.89 -3.85 6.62
C THR A 178 -10.87 -3.58 5.52
N GLY A 179 -11.32 -3.43 4.27
CA GLY A 179 -10.44 -3.17 3.13
C GLY A 179 -9.71 -1.84 3.23
N THR A 180 -10.39 -0.78 3.72
CA THR A 180 -9.79 0.55 3.90
C THR A 180 -8.73 0.54 4.99
N VAL A 181 -8.98 -0.14 6.12
CA VAL A 181 -7.98 -0.28 7.19
C VAL A 181 -6.75 -1.00 6.67
N GLU A 182 -6.95 -2.13 5.97
CA GLU A 182 -5.86 -2.92 5.41
C GLU A 182 -5.05 -2.09 4.40
N GLU A 183 -5.71 -1.47 3.42
CA GLU A 183 -5.08 -0.65 2.37
C GLU A 183 -4.28 0.52 2.94
N TYR A 184 -4.82 1.21 3.95
CA TYR A 184 -4.14 2.31 4.64
C TYR A 184 -2.80 1.87 5.20
N PHE A 185 -2.78 0.79 5.99
CA PHE A 185 -1.56 0.32 6.60
C PHE A 185 -0.60 -0.32 5.58
N MET A 186 -1.11 -0.97 4.52
CA MET A 186 -0.26 -1.43 3.42
C MET A 186 0.48 -0.27 2.77
N LEU A 187 -0.23 0.82 2.45
CA LEU A 187 0.35 1.99 1.81
C LEU A 187 1.31 2.71 2.75
N LEU A 188 0.97 2.79 4.04
CA LEU A 188 1.83 3.33 5.09
C LEU A 188 3.16 2.57 5.19
N VAL A 189 3.13 1.24 5.29
CA VAL A 189 4.34 0.42 5.36
C VAL A 189 5.15 0.51 4.07
N ARG A 190 4.48 0.54 2.89
CA ARG A 190 5.17 0.70 1.60
C ARG A 190 5.92 2.03 1.48
N LEU A 191 5.42 3.11 2.08
CA LEU A 191 6.12 4.40 2.10
C LEU A 191 7.16 4.46 3.22
N LEU A 192 6.87 3.93 4.42
CA LEU A 192 7.80 3.98 5.56
C LEU A 192 9.02 3.07 5.37
N ALA A 193 8.86 1.90 4.76
CA ALA A 193 9.94 0.93 4.58
C ALA A 193 11.17 1.53 3.87
N PRO A 194 11.08 2.06 2.63
CA PRO A 194 12.25 2.63 1.95
C PRO A 194 12.83 3.82 2.72
N MET A 195 12.01 4.65 3.37
CA MET A 195 12.48 5.81 4.15
C MET A 195 13.29 5.40 5.37
N THR A 196 12.86 4.32 6.04
CA THR A 196 13.54 3.78 7.21
C THR A 196 14.86 3.11 6.82
N ILE A 197 14.84 2.32 5.74
CA ILE A 197 16.06 1.70 5.20
C ILE A 197 17.05 2.78 4.77
N ALA A 198 16.57 3.82 4.08
CA ALA A 198 17.38 4.95 3.67
C ALA A 198 17.96 5.71 4.86
N PHE A 199 17.19 5.93 5.94
CA PHE A 199 17.69 6.57 7.17
C PHE A 199 18.84 5.81 7.81
N ILE A 200 18.77 4.49 7.87
CA ILE A 200 19.86 3.66 8.40
C ILE A 200 21.07 3.70 7.47
N LEU A 201 20.83 3.54 6.17
CA LEU A 201 21.89 3.52 5.16
C LEU A 201 22.58 4.88 5.03
N TRP A 202 21.87 5.99 5.27
CA TRP A 202 22.39 7.36 5.20
C TRP A 202 23.59 7.58 6.13
N LYS A 203 23.62 6.90 7.29
CA LYS A 203 24.74 6.96 8.24
C LYS A 203 26.02 6.31 7.68
N LYS A 204 25.89 5.34 6.77
CA LYS A 204 27.01 4.63 6.15
C LYS A 204 27.37 5.18 4.77
N SER A 205 26.38 5.42 3.92
CA SER A 205 26.55 5.91 2.55
C SER A 205 25.34 6.76 2.13
N LYS A 206 25.56 8.06 1.99
CA LYS A 206 24.54 8.99 1.48
C LYS A 206 24.10 8.63 0.06
N ALA A 207 25.07 8.28 -0.80
CA ALA A 207 24.79 7.86 -2.17
C ALA A 207 23.95 6.58 -2.22
N GLY A 208 24.28 5.58 -1.39
CA GLY A 208 23.51 4.33 -1.31
C GLY A 208 22.06 4.55 -0.90
N ALA A 209 21.82 5.44 0.06
CA ALA A 209 20.47 5.80 0.49
C ALA A 209 19.66 6.49 -0.62
N LEU A 210 20.28 7.43 -1.35
CA LEU A 210 19.62 8.11 -2.48
C LEU A 210 19.31 7.13 -3.62
N ILE A 211 20.25 6.23 -3.96
CA ILE A 211 20.02 5.20 -4.99
C ILE A 211 18.87 4.28 -4.58
N LEU A 212 18.83 3.85 -3.32
CA LEU A 212 17.76 3.00 -2.81
C LEU A 212 16.40 3.68 -2.90
N LEU A 213 16.31 4.96 -2.51
CA LEU A 213 15.07 5.73 -2.62
C LEU A 213 14.63 5.92 -4.06
N PHE A 214 15.57 6.22 -4.95
CA PHE A 214 15.29 6.35 -6.37
C PHE A 214 14.75 5.04 -6.97
N VAL A 215 15.42 3.92 -6.71
CA VAL A 215 14.98 2.58 -7.15
C VAL A 215 13.62 2.22 -6.54
N SER A 216 13.36 2.62 -5.30
CA SER A 216 12.06 2.36 -4.65
C SER A 216 10.89 2.97 -5.42
N GLY A 217 11.06 4.08 -6.14
CA GLY A 217 10.02 4.68 -6.98
C GLY A 217 9.44 3.75 -8.05
N PHE A 218 10.27 2.83 -8.58
CA PHE A 218 9.84 1.84 -9.57
C PHE A 218 8.85 0.80 -9.01
N MET A 219 8.68 0.70 -7.68
CA MET A 219 7.70 -0.20 -7.06
C MET A 219 6.25 0.17 -7.39
N PHE A 220 6.00 1.42 -7.80
CA PHE A 220 4.68 1.93 -8.13
C PHE A 220 4.32 1.76 -9.62
N ALA A 221 5.31 1.69 -10.52
CA ALA A 221 5.11 1.78 -11.98
C ALA A 221 4.57 0.54 -12.69
N GLY A 222 4.50 -0.62 -12.01
CA GLY A 222 4.37 -1.95 -12.64
C GLY A 222 3.19 -2.22 -13.56
N ARG A 223 2.22 -1.31 -13.73
CA ARG A 223 1.04 -1.52 -14.58
C ARG A 223 1.08 -0.79 -15.92
N LEU A 224 2.09 0.04 -16.16
CA LEU A 224 2.19 0.90 -17.35
C LEU A 224 2.79 0.18 -18.56
N GLU A 225 2.53 0.73 -19.75
CA GLU A 225 3.27 0.36 -20.96
C GLU A 225 4.77 0.67 -20.81
N PRO A 226 5.68 0.00 -21.54
CA PRO A 226 7.13 0.11 -21.30
C PRO A 226 7.68 1.54 -21.30
N GLY A 227 7.24 2.40 -22.23
CA GLY A 227 7.68 3.80 -22.30
C GLY A 227 7.23 4.61 -21.07
N TRP A 228 5.98 4.42 -20.67
CA TRP A 228 5.41 5.09 -19.49
C TRP A 228 5.94 4.51 -18.18
N TRP A 229 6.28 3.23 -18.14
CA TRP A 229 6.83 2.57 -16.96
C TRP A 229 8.16 3.19 -16.54
N ALA A 230 9.08 3.39 -17.50
CA ALA A 230 10.39 3.98 -17.21
C ALA A 230 10.23 5.44 -16.75
N LEU A 231 9.43 6.23 -17.47
CA LEU A 231 9.17 7.62 -17.11
C LEU A 231 8.53 7.73 -15.72
N ALA A 232 7.49 6.94 -15.45
CA ALA A 232 6.81 6.93 -14.17
C ALA A 232 7.72 6.49 -13.02
N GLY A 233 8.55 5.47 -13.23
CA GLY A 233 9.53 5.02 -12.26
C GLY A 233 10.58 6.09 -11.93
N VAL A 234 11.09 6.78 -12.95
CA VAL A 234 12.03 7.91 -12.78
C VAL A 234 11.37 9.08 -12.05
N VAL A 235 10.15 9.47 -12.44
CA VAL A 235 9.41 10.56 -11.78
C VAL A 235 9.12 10.22 -10.33
N ALA A 236 8.60 9.02 -10.05
CA ALA A 236 8.34 8.56 -8.69
C ALA A 236 9.62 8.46 -7.86
N GLY A 237 10.69 7.91 -8.42
CA GLY A 237 11.98 7.75 -7.76
C GLY A 237 12.60 9.10 -7.41
N THR A 238 12.61 10.04 -8.35
CA THR A 238 13.08 11.40 -8.14
C THR A 238 12.26 12.10 -7.05
N ILE A 239 10.94 12.03 -7.11
CA ILE A 239 10.09 12.71 -6.13
C ILE A 239 10.22 12.10 -4.73
N ILE A 240 10.25 10.78 -4.59
CA ILE A 240 10.54 10.12 -3.31
C ILE A 240 11.89 10.58 -2.75
N THR A 241 12.90 10.65 -3.61
CA THR A 241 14.26 11.05 -3.21
C THR A 241 14.29 12.51 -2.76
N LEU A 242 13.63 13.41 -3.50
CA LEU A 242 13.52 14.83 -3.15
C LEU A 242 12.70 15.02 -1.86
N LEU A 243 11.56 14.35 -1.73
CA LEU A 243 10.73 14.38 -0.53
C LEU A 243 11.54 13.94 0.70
N TYR A 244 12.29 12.86 0.57
CA TYR A 244 13.16 12.41 1.65
C TYR A 244 14.24 13.44 1.99
N TYR A 245 14.99 13.90 0.98
CA TYR A 245 16.13 14.78 1.18
C TYR A 245 15.73 16.12 1.83
N TYR A 246 14.64 16.73 1.36
CA TYR A 246 14.22 18.06 1.78
C TYR A 246 13.24 18.08 2.96
N VAL A 247 12.38 17.07 3.12
CA VAL A 247 11.26 17.13 4.08
C VAL A 247 11.25 15.95 5.05
N LEU A 248 11.10 14.72 4.54
CA LEU A 248 10.81 13.55 5.38
C LEU A 248 11.99 13.12 6.25
N ARG A 249 13.21 13.52 5.89
CA ARG A 249 14.40 13.35 6.74
C ARG A 249 14.35 14.19 8.00
N TYR A 250 13.55 15.25 8.05
CA TYR A 250 13.42 16.12 9.22
C TYR A 250 12.16 15.83 10.02
N ASN A 251 11.08 15.40 9.36
CA ASN A 251 9.84 15.08 10.03
C ASN A 251 9.10 13.94 9.33
N ILE A 252 9.15 12.73 9.90
CA ILE A 252 8.52 11.56 9.30
C ILE A 252 6.99 11.51 9.52
N LEU A 253 6.44 12.36 10.39
CA LEU A 253 4.98 12.40 10.68
C LEU A 253 4.16 12.86 9.48
N TYR A 254 4.79 13.43 8.45
CA TYR A 254 4.12 13.74 7.21
C TYR A 254 3.63 12.49 6.47
N ILE A 255 4.27 11.33 6.63
CA ILE A 255 3.92 10.12 5.86
C ILE A 255 2.49 9.63 6.15
N PRO A 256 2.04 9.44 7.41
CA PRO A 256 0.64 9.10 7.68
C PRO A 256 -0.37 10.07 7.06
N ILE A 257 -0.07 11.37 7.07
CA ILE A 257 -0.94 12.39 6.46
C ILE A 257 -0.95 12.24 4.93
N MET A 258 0.23 12.04 4.32
CA MET A 258 0.33 11.82 2.88
C MET A 258 -0.47 10.59 2.44
N VAL A 259 -0.39 9.49 3.20
CA VAL A 259 -1.17 8.26 2.96
C VAL A 259 -2.66 8.57 3.04
N ALA A 260 -3.09 9.27 4.10
CA ALA A 260 -4.48 9.64 4.28
C ALA A 260 -5.01 10.49 3.11
N VAL A 261 -4.24 11.47 2.66
CA VAL A 261 -4.60 12.34 1.53
C VAL A 261 -4.70 11.55 0.22
N VAL A 262 -3.75 10.65 -0.05
CA VAL A 262 -3.79 9.79 -1.25
C VAL A 262 -5.07 8.96 -1.26
N MET A 263 -5.44 8.35 -0.13
CA MET A 263 -6.65 7.53 -0.02
C MET A 263 -7.94 8.35 -0.09
N ILE A 264 -7.97 9.55 0.51
CA ILE A 264 -9.11 10.47 0.39
C ILE A 264 -9.31 10.88 -1.07
N LEU A 265 -8.24 11.22 -1.79
CA LEU A 265 -8.33 11.60 -3.20
C LEU A 265 -8.75 10.42 -4.08
N ASP A 266 -8.31 9.20 -3.76
CA ASP A 266 -8.75 7.99 -4.46
C ASP A 266 -10.25 7.71 -4.20
N ALA A 267 -10.72 7.90 -2.96
CA ALA A 267 -12.14 7.79 -2.61
C ALA A 267 -13.01 8.86 -3.30
N VAL A 268 -12.53 10.11 -3.37
CA VAL A 268 -13.20 11.20 -4.10
C VAL A 268 -13.29 10.87 -5.58
N ARG A 269 -12.18 10.40 -6.17
CA ARG A 269 -12.17 9.93 -7.56
C ARG A 269 -13.18 8.81 -7.77
N TYR A 270 -13.25 7.84 -6.86
CA TYR A 270 -14.19 6.73 -6.93
C TYR A 270 -15.65 7.21 -6.92
N MET A 271 -16.00 8.15 -6.04
CA MET A 271 -17.35 8.74 -5.98
C MET A 271 -17.73 9.49 -7.26
N ILE A 272 -16.79 10.23 -7.86
CA ILE A 272 -17.04 11.01 -9.09
C ILE A 272 -17.11 10.11 -10.32
N ALA A 273 -16.19 9.16 -10.45
CA ALA A 273 -16.04 8.35 -11.66
C ALA A 273 -17.12 7.27 -11.81
N ALA A 274 -17.75 6.85 -10.70
CA ALA A 274 -18.76 5.81 -10.69
C ALA A 274 -19.90 6.17 -9.72
N PRO A 275 -20.82 7.08 -10.07
CA PRO A 275 -21.97 7.42 -9.24
C PRO A 275 -22.99 6.27 -9.26
N ALA A 276 -22.76 5.24 -8.43
CA ALA A 276 -23.71 4.20 -8.10
C ALA A 276 -24.35 4.52 -6.75
N VAL A 277 -25.54 3.97 -6.48
CA VAL A 277 -26.28 4.23 -5.23
C VAL A 277 -25.43 3.95 -3.98
N LEU A 278 -24.56 2.94 -4.05
CA LEU A 278 -23.66 2.56 -2.95
C LEU A 278 -22.29 3.23 -2.98
N SER A 279 -21.88 3.89 -4.07
CA SER A 279 -20.53 4.47 -4.16
C SER A 279 -20.35 5.73 -3.31
N LEU A 280 -21.42 6.53 -3.14
CA LEU A 280 -21.41 7.69 -2.25
C LEU A 280 -21.23 7.30 -0.78
N PRO A 281 -22.09 6.46 -0.17
CA PRO A 281 -21.90 6.05 1.23
C PRO A 281 -20.57 5.32 1.45
N ASP A 282 -20.15 4.48 0.49
CA ASP A 282 -18.84 3.83 0.49
C ASP A 282 -17.69 4.85 0.57
N GLY A 283 -17.68 5.83 -0.35
CA GLY A 283 -16.65 6.87 -0.39
C GLY A 283 -16.61 7.73 0.88
N PHE A 284 -17.77 8.09 1.45
CA PHE A 284 -17.81 8.83 2.72
C PHE A 284 -17.24 8.02 3.88
N ILE A 285 -17.57 6.72 3.99
CA ILE A 285 -17.02 5.83 5.02
C ILE A 285 -15.50 5.75 4.87
N ARG A 286 -14.99 5.55 3.64
CA ARG A 286 -13.54 5.54 3.37
C ARG A 286 -12.87 6.81 3.83
N ILE A 287 -13.43 7.98 3.51
CA ILE A 287 -12.87 9.28 3.90
C ILE A 287 -12.82 9.42 5.41
N ILE A 288 -13.95 9.21 6.11
CA ILE A 288 -14.04 9.35 7.57
C ILE A 288 -13.04 8.41 8.26
N LEU A 289 -13.01 7.15 7.82
CA LEU A 289 -12.14 6.15 8.40
C LEU A 289 -10.65 6.47 8.14
N THR A 290 -10.32 6.94 6.95
CA THR A 290 -8.95 7.35 6.58
C THR A 290 -8.47 8.55 7.40
N VAL A 291 -9.34 9.55 7.64
CA VAL A 291 -9.02 10.70 8.52
C VAL A 291 -8.78 10.22 9.96
N GLY A 292 -9.63 9.32 10.46
CA GLY A 292 -9.47 8.70 11.77
C GLY A 292 -8.14 7.93 11.90
N LEU A 293 -7.84 7.05 10.95
CA LEU A 293 -6.58 6.30 10.92
C LEU A 293 -5.35 7.21 10.81
N GLY A 294 -5.40 8.23 9.96
CA GLY A 294 -4.35 9.25 9.85
C GLY A 294 -4.06 9.91 11.20
N THR A 295 -5.11 10.36 11.87
CA THR A 295 -5.03 11.03 13.17
C THR A 295 -4.48 10.10 14.26
N VAL A 296 -5.01 8.87 14.35
CA VAL A 296 -4.56 7.86 15.31
C VAL A 296 -3.10 7.46 15.06
N THR A 297 -2.69 7.34 13.80
CA THR A 297 -1.31 6.99 13.43
C THR A 297 -0.34 8.10 13.81
N VAL A 298 -0.64 9.36 13.50
CA VAL A 298 0.19 10.51 13.89
C VAL A 298 0.31 10.59 15.41
N TRP A 299 -0.81 10.47 16.12
CA TRP A 299 -0.83 10.48 17.58
C TRP A 299 -0.03 9.30 18.17
N GLY A 300 -0.19 8.10 17.63
CA GLY A 300 0.52 6.89 18.07
C GLY A 300 2.03 6.97 17.84
N MET A 301 2.47 7.47 16.68
CA MET A 301 3.90 7.69 16.41
C MET A 301 4.49 8.72 17.38
N TYR A 302 3.73 9.77 17.69
CA TYR A 302 4.14 10.79 18.65
C TYR A 302 4.21 10.25 20.08
N SER A 303 3.18 9.55 20.58
CA SER A 303 3.15 9.03 21.95
C SER A 303 4.28 8.03 22.19
N LEU A 304 4.56 7.15 21.23
CA LEU A 304 5.69 6.22 21.29
C LEU A 304 7.05 6.92 21.29
N SER A 305 7.16 8.07 20.62
CA SER A 305 8.40 8.86 20.63
C SER A 305 8.66 9.55 21.97
N LEU A 306 7.61 9.96 22.68
CA LEU A 306 7.73 10.56 24.02
C LEU A 306 8.18 9.53 25.05
N ILE A 307 7.57 8.34 25.05
CA ILE A 307 7.90 7.26 26.01
C ILE A 307 9.39 6.91 25.94
N LYS A 308 10.01 6.96 24.76
CA LYS A 308 11.44 6.67 24.58
C LYS A 308 12.39 7.77 25.03
N ARG A 309 11.92 9.01 25.20
CA ARG A 309 12.79 10.10 25.69
C ARG A 309 12.97 10.03 27.20
N ASP A 310 12.08 9.33 27.90
CA ASP A 310 12.05 9.21 29.35
C ASP A 310 12.72 7.90 29.88
N THR A 311 13.13 6.99 28.98
CA THR A 311 13.84 5.73 29.29
C THR A 311 15.26 5.72 28.76
#